data_AF-A0A7G8VIA1-F1
#
_entry.id   AF-A0A7G8VIA1-F1
#
_cell.length_a   1.000
_cell.length_b   1.000
_cell.length_c   1.000
_cell.angle_alpha   90.00
_cell.angle_beta   90.00
_cell.angle_gamma   90.00
#
_symmetry.space_group_name_H-M   'P 1'
#
loop_
_entity.id
_entity.type
_entity.pdbx_description
1 polymer ?
#
loop_
_entity_poly.entity_id
_entity_poly.type
_entity_poly.pdbx_seq_one_letter_code
_entity_poly.pdbx_strand_id
1 'polypeptide(L)'
;MELIDLINTAREKRGSYGAMAQDLGKDQSLISRWKKGTEKPDASEIAYMADTAGLPIMETVAEMEAKLRPQFATLWRKAMQSAHS
;
A
#
# COMPACT_ATOMS: atom_id res chain seq x y z
N MET A 1 -10.18 -2.62 3.21
CA MET A 1 -9.98 -2.41 1.76
C MET A 1 -9.03 -3.49 1.22
N GLU A 2 -9.11 -3.92 -0.05
CA GLU A 2 -8.11 -4.84 -0.62
C GLU A 2 -6.96 -4.10 -1.31
N LEU A 3 -5.81 -4.75 -1.50
CA LEU A 3 -4.63 -4.13 -2.13
C LEU A 3 -4.97 -3.57 -3.52
N ILE A 4 -5.80 -4.27 -4.30
CA ILE A 4 -6.19 -3.82 -5.63
C ILE A 4 -7.01 -2.52 -5.58
N ASP A 5 -7.83 -2.35 -4.55
CA ASP A 5 -8.62 -1.13 -4.36
C ASP A 5 -7.69 0.04 -4.03
N LEU A 6 -6.73 -0.16 -3.11
CA LEU A 6 -5.72 0.86 -2.78
C LEU A 6 -4.95 1.31 -4.03
N ILE A 7 -4.48 0.35 -4.84
CA ILE A 7 -3.78 0.62 -6.10
C ILE A 7 -4.67 1.42 -7.06
N ASN A 8 -5.94 1.04 -7.19
CA ASN A 8 -6.87 1.71 -8.09
C ASN A 8 -7.21 3.13 -7.63
N THR A 9 -7.48 3.33 -6.33
CA THR A 9 -7.76 4.65 -5.76
C THR A 9 -6.55 5.59 -5.89
N ALA A 10 -5.34 5.11 -5.59
CA ALA A 10 -4.12 5.89 -5.80
C ALA A 10 -3.94 6.25 -7.29
N ARG A 11 -4.20 5.31 -8.20
CA ARG A 11 -4.15 5.54 -9.65
C ARG A 11 -5.18 6.55 -10.13
N GLU A 12 -6.39 6.54 -9.58
CA GLU A 12 -7.43 7.51 -9.92
C GLU A 12 -7.02 8.92 -9.51
N LYS A 13 -6.41 9.08 -8.33
CA LYS A 13 -5.90 10.38 -7.86
C LYS A 13 -4.67 10.85 -8.62
N ARG A 14 -3.75 9.94 -8.94
CA ARG A 14 -2.51 10.29 -9.64
C ARG A 14 -2.67 10.45 -11.14
N GLY A 15 -3.63 9.74 -11.74
CA GLY A 15 -3.98 9.78 -13.16
C GLY A 15 -3.66 8.50 -13.93
N SER A 16 -2.55 7.81 -13.63
CA SER A 16 -2.19 6.55 -14.31
C SER A 16 -1.25 5.67 -13.49
N TYR A 17 -1.21 4.37 -13.83
CA TYR A 17 -0.21 3.45 -13.26
C TYR A 17 1.20 3.82 -13.67
N GLY A 18 1.40 4.32 -14.89
CA GLY A 18 2.71 4.77 -15.37
C GLY A 18 3.28 5.91 -14.53
N ALA A 19 2.44 6.89 -14.20
CA ALA A 19 2.83 7.99 -13.32
C ALA A 19 3.17 7.50 -11.90
N MET A 20 2.37 6.60 -11.33
CA MET A 20 2.70 6.01 -10.02
C MET A 20 4.03 5.25 -10.02
N ALA A 21 4.29 4.44 -11.06
CA ALA A 21 5.53 3.71 -11.17
C ALA A 21 6.73 4.67 -11.32
N GLN A 22 6.56 5.75 -12.07
CA GLN A 22 7.57 6.80 -12.22
C GLN A 22 7.89 7.49 -10.88
N ASP A 23 6.88 7.85 -10.09
CA ASP A 23 7.10 8.50 -8.78
C ASP A 23 7.84 7.59 -7.80
N LEU A 24 7.61 6.27 -7.89
CA LEU A 24 8.31 5.26 -7.11
C LEU A 24 9.71 4.92 -7.65
N GLY A 25 10.09 5.45 -8.83
CA GLY A 25 11.34 5.10 -9.51
C GLY A 25 11.38 3.64 -9.97
N LYS A 26 10.22 3.06 -10.33
CA LYS A 26 10.04 1.65 -10.68
C LYS A 26 9.53 1.49 -12.11
N ASP A 27 9.75 0.30 -12.66
CA ASP A 27 9.16 -0.09 -13.93
C ASP A 27 7.64 -0.28 -13.82
N GLN A 28 6.89 0.06 -14.87
CA GLN A 28 5.43 -0.04 -14.88
C GLN A 28 4.90 -1.47 -14.67
N SER A 29 5.70 -2.48 -15.01
CA SER A 29 5.34 -3.88 -14.77
C SER A 29 5.22 -4.22 -13.29
N LEU A 30 5.83 -3.45 -12.38
CA LEU A 30 5.76 -3.69 -10.93
C LEU A 30 4.32 -3.61 -10.42
N ILE A 31 3.58 -2.57 -10.81
CA ILE A 31 2.17 -2.44 -10.41
C ILE A 31 1.34 -3.61 -10.95
N SER A 32 1.64 -4.07 -12.17
CA SER A 32 0.98 -5.26 -12.73
C SER A 32 1.30 -6.52 -11.92
N ARG A 33 2.53 -6.67 -11.41
CA ARG A 33 2.92 -7.80 -10.54
C ARG A 33 2.20 -7.75 -9.19
N TRP A 34 2.03 -6.56 -8.60
CA TRP A 34 1.23 -6.38 -7.38
C TRP A 34 -0.22 -6.76 -7.59
N LYS A 35 -0.84 -6.29 -8.67
CA LYS A 35 -2.24 -6.62 -9.01
C LYS A 35 -2.46 -8.12 -9.24
N LYS A 36 -1.45 -8.82 -9.75
CA LYS A 36 -1.48 -10.28 -9.93
C LYS A 36 -1.12 -11.06 -8.66
N GLY A 37 -0.64 -10.39 -7.61
CA GLY A 37 -0.17 -11.03 -6.39
C GLY A 37 1.14 -11.81 -6.54
N THR A 38 1.83 -11.68 -7.68
CA THR A 38 3.14 -12.33 -7.89
C THR A 38 4.26 -11.63 -7.11
N GLU A 39 4.03 -10.38 -6.73
CA GLU A 39 4.90 -9.58 -5.88
C GLU A 39 4.02 -8.78 -4.90
N LYS A 40 4.57 -8.39 -3.75
CA LYS A 40 3.85 -7.59 -2.75
C LYS A 40 4.58 -6.27 -2.57
N PRO A 41 3.88 -5.13 -2.52
CA PRO A 41 4.52 -3.88 -2.19
C PRO A 41 5.12 -3.92 -0.78
N ASP A 42 6.15 -3.12 -0.55
CA ASP A 42 6.68 -2.86 0.78
C ASP A 42 5.92 -1.75 1.51
N ALA A 43 6.28 -1.50 2.77
CA ALA A 43 5.60 -0.53 3.61
C ALA A 43 5.69 0.90 3.06
N SER A 44 6.79 1.26 2.39
CA SER A 44 6.98 2.60 1.81
C SER A 44 6.13 2.77 0.55
N GLU A 45 6.04 1.72 -0.27
CA GLU A 45 5.19 1.67 -1.46
C GLU A 45 3.70 1.73 -1.08
N ILE A 46 3.31 1.05 0.00
CA ILE A 46 1.95 1.15 0.57
C ILE A 46 1.69 2.56 1.10
N ALA A 47 2.64 3.14 1.84
CA ALA A 47 2.52 4.49 2.40
C ALA A 47 2.33 5.53 1.28
N TYR A 48 3.11 5.44 0.21
CA TYR A 48 2.97 6.27 -0.97
C TYR A 48 1.56 6.16 -1.59
N MET A 49 1.04 4.95 -1.75
CA MET A 49 -0.31 4.75 -2.30
C MET A 49 -1.39 5.32 -1.37
N ALA A 50 -1.23 5.17 -0.06
CA ALA A 50 -2.16 5.70 0.94
C ALA A 50 -2.20 7.24 0.90
N ASP A 51 -1.03 7.89 0.88
CA ASP A 51 -0.90 9.34 0.77
C ASP A 51 -1.54 9.85 -0.53
N THR A 52 -1.19 9.22 -1.66
CA THR A 52 -1.76 9.54 -2.98
C THR A 52 -3.29 9.38 -3.01
N ALA A 53 -3.82 8.36 -2.33
CA ALA A 53 -5.24 8.09 -2.24
C ALA A 53 -5.98 9.06 -1.28
N GLY A 54 -5.26 9.84 -0.47
CA GLY A 54 -5.81 10.68 0.59
C GLY A 54 -6.32 9.88 1.79
N LEU A 55 -5.69 8.73 2.06
CA LEU A 55 -6.05 7.84 3.17
C LEU A 55 -5.09 8.02 4.36
N PRO A 56 -5.52 7.68 5.58
CA PRO A 56 -4.64 7.69 6.75
C PRO A 56 -3.46 6.72 6.55
N ILE A 57 -2.25 7.26 6.46
CA ILE A 57 -1.06 6.52 6.01
C ILE A 57 -0.75 5.36 6.94
N MET A 58 -0.68 5.61 8.26
CA MET A 58 -0.23 4.60 9.24
C MET A 58 -1.24 3.46 9.37
N GLU A 59 -2.54 3.77 9.41
CA GLU A 59 -3.63 2.80 9.45
C GLU A 59 -3.64 1.93 8.19
N THR A 60 -3.47 2.56 7.02
CA THR A 60 -3.48 1.87 5.73
C THR A 60 -2.27 0.94 5.62
N VAL A 61 -1.07 1.40 6.01
CA VAL A 61 0.13 0.55 6.06
C VAL A 61 -0.08 -0.63 6.98
N ALA A 62 -0.54 -0.39 8.21
CA ALA A 62 -0.77 -1.46 9.18
C ALA A 62 -1.82 -2.49 8.69
N GLU A 63 -2.93 -2.03 8.11
CA GLU A 63 -3.96 -2.91 7.54
C GLU A 63 -3.38 -3.75 6.39
N MET A 64 -2.70 -3.12 5.43
CA MET A 64 -2.16 -3.80 4.26
C MET A 64 -1.04 -4.77 4.65
N GLU A 65 -0.12 -4.37 5.51
CA GLU A 65 0.95 -5.24 6.00
C GLU A 65 0.39 -6.45 6.75
N ALA A 66 -0.63 -6.26 7.59
CA ALA A 66 -1.29 -7.37 8.29
C ALA A 66 -1.97 -8.36 7.30
N LYS A 67 -2.49 -7.87 6.18
CA LYS A 67 -3.09 -8.72 5.12
C LYS A 67 -2.03 -9.41 4.26
N LEU A 68 -1.02 -8.66 3.82
CA LEU A 68 0.02 -9.12 2.90
C LEU A 68 1.04 -10.01 3.60
N ARG A 69 1.28 -9.79 4.89
CA ARG A 69 2.23 -10.55 5.72
C ARG A 69 1.57 -10.93 7.05
N PRO A 70 0.63 -11.91 7.05
CA PRO A 70 -0.16 -12.28 8.23
C PRO A 70 0.67 -12.70 9.45
N GLN A 71 1.89 -13.20 9.25
CA GLN A 71 2.82 -13.53 10.33
C GLN A 71 3.18 -12.33 11.21
N PHE A 72 3.04 -11.10 10.71
CA PHE A 72 3.29 -9.86 11.45
C PHE A 72 2.01 -9.13 11.88
N ALA A 73 0.81 -9.67 11.62
CA ALA A 73 -0.45 -8.99 11.89
C ALA A 73 -0.63 -8.61 13.38
N THR A 74 -0.19 -9.48 14.30
CA THR A 74 -0.24 -9.20 15.75
C THR A 74 0.70 -8.06 16.14
N LEU A 75 1.85 -7.92 15.48
CA LEU A 75 2.80 -6.83 15.71
C LEU A 75 2.19 -5.50 15.29
N TRP A 76 1.63 -5.42 14.08
CA TRP A 76 0.97 -4.21 13.58
C TRP A 76 -0.22 -3.78 14.44
N ARG A 77 -1.04 -4.73 14.91
CA ARG A 77 -2.14 -4.40 15.83
C ARG A 77 -1.64 -3.77 17.13
N LYS A 78 -0.58 -4.31 17.72
CA LYS A 78 0.04 -3.74 18.93
C LYS A 78 0.61 -2.35 18.68
N ALA A 79 1.34 -2.17 17.57
CA ALA A 79 1.90 -0.88 17.19
C ALA A 79 0.82 0.20 17.04
N MET A 80 -0.30 -0.13 16.38
CA MET A 80 -1.43 0.80 16.22
C MET A 80 -2.09 1.15 17.55
N GLN A 81 -2.21 0.21 18.49
CA GLN A 81 -2.74 0.49 19.82
C GLN A 81 -1.84 1.45 20.60
N SER A 82 -0.52 1.25 20.56
CA SER A 82 0.46 2.13 21.20
C SER A 82 0.56 3.52 20.56
N ALA A 83 0.21 3.66 19.28
CA ALA A 83 0.25 4.96 18.60
C ALA A 83 -0.94 5.87 18.92
N HIS A 84 -2.03 5.31 19.47
CA HIS A 84 -3.25 6.03 19.84
C HIS A 84 -3.36 6.33 21.35
N SER A 85 -2.38 5.90 22.14
CA SER A 85 -2.28 6.13 23.59
C SER A 85 -1.42 7.34 23.91
#